data_AF-A0A3M8EE98-F1
#
_entry.id   AF-A0A3M8EE98-F1
#
_cell.length_a   1.000
_cell.length_b   1.000
_cell.length_c   1.000
_cell.angle_alpha   90.00
_cell.angle_beta   90.00
_cell.angle_gamma   90.00
#
_symmetry.space_group_name_H-M   'P 1'
#
loop_
_entity.id
_entity.type
_entity.pdbx_description
1 polymer ?
#
loop_
_entity_poly.entity_id
_entity_poly.type
_entity_poly.pdbx_seq_one_letter_code
_entity_poly.pdbx_strand_id
1 'polypeptide(L)'
;MLLISFQEAIMTPIAPTIRMMSWVEANQLKLYSRGLILEHHGKSYILNAGTKDKIHVFTHGITFYVLTINQSLNYIGLDAYLPPEQEAINTIFLHSERQIVDVLGRRWKRMSPATMAYRLTSYLI
;
A
#
# COMPACT_ATOMS: atom_id res chain seq x y z
N MET A 1 -37.50 -5.95 2.15
CA MET A 1 -36.38 -5.50 1.28
C MET A 1 -35.43 -4.71 2.16
N LEU A 2 -34.37 -5.34 2.67
CA LEU A 2 -33.37 -4.69 3.50
C LEU A 2 -32.37 -3.98 2.58
N LEU A 3 -32.42 -2.64 2.58
CA LEU A 3 -31.35 -1.80 2.04
C LEU A 3 -30.14 -1.95 2.97
N ILE A 4 -29.26 -2.89 2.67
CA ILE A 4 -27.94 -2.93 3.28
C ILE A 4 -27.17 -1.77 2.65
N SER A 5 -27.07 -0.65 3.38
CA SER A 5 -26.12 0.39 3.01
C SER A 5 -24.73 -0.21 3.12
N PHE A 6 -24.01 -0.31 2.00
CA PHE A 6 -22.57 -0.55 2.02
C PHE A 6 -21.91 0.70 2.63
N GLN A 7 -21.80 0.74 3.96
CA GLN A 7 -20.79 1.59 4.57
C GLN A 7 -19.46 1.03 4.11
N GLU A 8 -18.80 1.72 3.17
CA GLU A 8 -17.37 1.52 2.93
C GLU A 8 -16.71 1.58 4.31
N ALA A 9 -16.07 0.50 4.74
CA ALA A 9 -15.34 0.52 6.00
C ALA A 9 -14.31 1.66 5.89
N ILE A 10 -14.36 2.62 6.81
CA ILE A 10 -13.60 3.86 6.67
C ILE A 10 -12.11 3.52 6.80
N MET A 11 -11.42 3.48 5.67
CA MET A 11 -9.96 3.56 5.61
C MET A 11 -9.57 5.01 5.86
N THR A 12 -8.88 5.27 6.96
CA THR A 12 -8.50 6.63 7.34
C THR A 12 -7.15 6.96 6.71
N PRO A 13 -7.06 7.96 5.80
CA PRO A 13 -5.78 8.36 5.24
C PRO A 13 -4.89 8.97 6.33
N ILE A 14 -3.61 8.61 6.30
CA ILE A 14 -2.59 9.18 7.18
C ILE A 14 -1.41 9.69 6.33
N ALA A 15 -0.63 10.60 6.91
CA ALA A 15 0.54 11.20 6.27
C ALA A 15 1.81 10.93 7.09
N PRO A 16 2.30 9.67 7.11
CA PRO A 16 3.58 9.36 7.75
C PRO A 16 4.73 9.95 6.95
N THR A 17 5.91 9.99 7.56
CA THR A 17 7.13 10.37 6.85
C THR A 17 7.55 9.18 5.99
N ILE A 18 7.74 9.40 4.68
CA ILE A 18 8.33 8.42 3.78
C ILE A 18 9.66 8.97 3.30
N ARG A 19 10.73 8.20 3.45
CA ARG A 19 12.07 8.60 3.02
C ARG A 19 12.83 7.43 2.42
N MET A 20 13.91 7.75 1.71
CA MET A 20 14.89 6.75 1.30
C MET A 20 15.62 6.21 2.53
N MET A 21 15.83 4.90 2.53
CA MET A 21 16.68 4.23 3.50
C MET A 21 18.13 4.71 3.35
N SER A 22 18.84 4.91 4.45
CA SER A 22 20.29 5.16 4.42
C SER A 22 21.05 3.88 4.04
N TRP A 23 22.29 4.00 3.57
CA TRP A 23 23.12 2.82 3.30
C TRP A 23 23.42 2.00 4.55
N VAL A 24 23.49 2.65 5.72
CA VAL A 24 23.72 1.97 7.00
C VAL A 24 22.54 1.06 7.33
N GLU A 25 21.32 1.59 7.25
CA GLU A 25 20.08 0.83 7.45
C GLU A 25 19.96 -0.32 6.43
N ALA A 26 20.23 -0.07 5.14
CA ALA A 26 20.17 -1.09 4.10
C ALA A 26 21.16 -2.23 4.36
N ASN A 27 22.38 -1.91 4.78
CA ASN A 27 23.41 -2.90 5.10
C ASN A 27 23.03 -3.74 6.35
N GLN A 28 22.45 -3.11 7.37
CA GLN A 28 21.95 -3.82 8.57
C GLN A 28 20.86 -4.82 8.22
N LEU A 29 19.99 -4.48 7.27
CA LEU A 29 18.93 -5.33 6.75
C LEU A 29 19.39 -6.27 5.61
N LYS A 30 20.69 -6.25 5.28
CA LYS A 30 21.30 -7.05 4.18
C LYS A 30 20.61 -6.85 2.83
N LEU A 31 20.11 -5.64 2.56
CA LEU A 31 19.48 -5.28 1.30
C LEU A 31 20.52 -4.83 0.27
N TYR A 32 20.33 -5.25 -0.98
CA TYR A 32 21.20 -4.86 -2.11
C TYR A 32 20.92 -3.44 -2.64
N SER A 33 19.85 -2.79 -2.19
CA SER A 33 19.48 -1.45 -2.63
C SER A 33 18.85 -0.64 -1.50
N ARG A 34 18.90 0.69 -1.62
CA ARG A 34 18.20 1.60 -0.72
C ARG A 34 16.72 1.61 -1.10
N GLY A 35 15.93 0.86 -0.35
CA GLY A 35 14.47 0.91 -0.42
C GLY A 35 13.90 2.20 0.18
N LEU A 36 12.58 2.24 0.32
CA LEU A 36 11.87 3.28 1.05
C LEU A 36 11.52 2.79 2.46
N ILE A 37 11.57 3.71 3.42
CA ILE A 37 11.08 3.50 4.79
C ILE A 37 9.89 4.43 5.01
N LEU A 38 8.84 3.89 5.62
CA LEU A 38 7.76 4.63 6.23
C LEU A 38 8.00 4.73 7.74
N GLU A 39 8.02 5.95 8.26
CA GLU A 39 8.17 6.23 9.69
C GLU A 39 6.83 6.71 10.26
N HIS A 40 6.35 6.00 11.28
CA HIS A 40 5.09 6.32 11.92
C HIS A 40 5.13 5.96 13.42
N HIS A 41 4.79 6.93 14.27
CA HIS A 41 4.84 6.79 15.74
C HIS A 41 6.15 6.19 16.28
N GLY A 42 7.29 6.62 15.73
CA GLY A 42 8.62 6.16 16.17
C GLY A 42 9.00 4.75 15.72
N LYS A 43 8.19 4.12 14.85
CA LYS A 43 8.49 2.84 14.21
C LYS A 43 8.79 3.05 12.73
N SER A 44 9.59 2.15 12.17
CA SER A 44 10.01 2.15 10.77
C SER A 44 9.52 0.89 10.08
N TYR A 45 8.95 1.05 8.90
CA TYR A 45 8.40 -0.02 8.06
C TYR A 45 9.07 0.01 6.69
N ILE A 46 9.47 -1.15 6.18
CA ILE A 46 10.13 -1.30 4.89
C ILE A 46 9.05 -1.34 3.81
N LEU A 47 9.12 -0.44 2.83
CA LEU A 47 8.13 -0.35 1.76
C LEU A 47 8.55 -1.13 0.51
N ASN A 48 7.61 -1.85 -0.08
CA ASN A 48 7.73 -2.44 -1.42
C ASN A 48 7.36 -1.39 -2.50
N ALA A 49 8.08 -0.27 -2.52
CA ALA A 49 7.81 0.84 -3.44
C ALA A 49 9.10 1.49 -3.96
N GLY A 50 9.03 1.96 -5.21
CA GLY A 50 10.07 2.75 -5.86
C GLY A 50 9.90 4.26 -5.61
N THR A 51 10.96 5.03 -5.79
CA THR A 51 10.97 6.50 -5.60
C THR A 51 10.08 7.25 -6.59
N LYS A 52 9.67 6.62 -7.68
CA LYS A 52 8.76 7.19 -8.69
C LYS A 52 7.29 6.79 -8.47
N ASP A 53 7.02 6.00 -7.45
CA ASP A 53 5.67 5.53 -7.16
C ASP A 53 4.87 6.61 -6.43
N LYS A 54 3.56 6.65 -6.69
CA LYS A 54 2.62 7.35 -5.85
C LYS A 54 2.24 6.43 -4.69
N ILE A 55 2.56 6.85 -3.48
CA ILE A 55 2.29 6.10 -2.27
C ILE A 55 1.16 6.78 -1.48
N HIS A 56 0.16 6.01 -1.11
CA HIS A 56 -0.94 6.43 -0.24
C HIS A 56 -0.99 5.50 0.97
N VAL A 57 -1.09 6.07 2.17
CA VAL A 57 -1.10 5.29 3.40
C VAL A 57 -2.43 5.46 4.11
N PHE A 58 -3.00 4.34 4.56
CA PHE A 58 -4.25 4.30 5.28
C PHE A 58 -4.12 3.47 6.55
N THR A 59 -4.99 3.75 7.52
CA THR A 59 -5.21 2.90 8.69
C THR A 59 -6.63 2.36 8.69
N HIS A 60 -6.77 1.12 9.14
CA HIS A 60 -8.06 0.55 9.49
C HIS A 60 -7.87 -0.40 10.68
N GLY A 61 -8.46 -0.05 11.83
CA GLY A 61 -8.14 -0.71 13.09
C GLY A 61 -6.67 -0.53 13.46
N ILE A 62 -5.97 -1.64 13.72
CA ILE A 62 -4.54 -1.66 14.07
C ILE A 62 -3.63 -1.89 12.85
N THR A 63 -4.20 -2.06 11.66
CA THR A 63 -3.47 -2.39 10.43
C THR A 63 -3.18 -1.13 9.62
N PHE A 64 -1.96 -1.05 9.08
CA PHE A 64 -1.57 -0.07 8.07
C PHE A 64 -1.69 -0.66 6.68
N TYR A 65 -2.17 0.12 5.74
CA TYR A 65 -2.25 -0.24 4.34
C TYR A 65 -1.46 0.77 3.53
N VAL A 66 -0.50 0.30 2.75
CA VAL A 66 0.32 1.12 1.85
C VAL A 66 -0.07 0.76 0.43
N LEU A 67 -0.81 1.67 -0.21
CA LEU A 67 -1.17 1.57 -1.63
C LEU A 67 -0.09 2.23 -2.47
N THR A 68 0.53 1.45 -3.33
CA THR A 68 1.58 1.89 -4.26
C THR A 68 1.03 1.88 -5.68
N ILE A 69 1.07 3.02 -6.38
CA ILE A 69 0.57 3.16 -7.75
C ILE A 69 1.69 3.66 -8.65
N ASN A 70 2.01 2.91 -9.71
CA ASN A 70 2.89 3.37 -10.77
C ASN A 70 2.16 3.34 -12.12
N GLN A 71 1.78 4.52 -12.60
CA GLN A 71 1.05 4.65 -13.87
C GLN A 71 1.95 4.46 -15.10
N SER A 72 3.24 4.76 -14.99
CA SER A 72 4.19 4.60 -16.10
C SER A 72 4.52 3.12 -16.36
N LEU A 73 4.60 2.33 -15.30
CA LEU A 73 4.87 0.89 -15.35
C LEU A 73 3.58 0.05 -15.26
N ASN A 74 2.41 0.68 -15.14
CA ASN A 74 1.09 0.04 -15.06
C ASN A 74 1.00 -1.05 -13.98
N TYR A 75 1.45 -0.75 -12.76
CA TYR A 75 1.20 -1.61 -11.60
C TYR A 75 0.54 -0.89 -10.44
N ILE A 76 -0.15 -1.68 -9.61
CA ILE A 76 -0.69 -1.27 -8.32
C ILE A 76 -0.36 -2.38 -7.31
N GLY A 77 0.18 -1.98 -6.16
CA GLY A 77 0.38 -2.86 -5.01
C GLY A 77 -0.39 -2.35 -3.79
N LEU A 78 -0.84 -3.27 -2.93
CA LEU A 78 -1.30 -2.96 -1.59
C LEU A 78 -0.55 -3.86 -0.62
N ASP A 79 0.24 -3.26 0.25
CA ASP A 79 0.92 -3.92 1.36
C ASP A 79 0.13 -3.67 2.66
N ALA A 80 -0.05 -4.70 3.47
CA ALA A 80 -0.63 -4.60 4.80
C ALA A 80 0.44 -4.84 5.87
N TYR A 81 0.50 -3.96 6.85
CA TYR A 81 1.44 -4.05 7.98
C TYR A 81 0.65 -4.11 9.28
N LEU A 82 1.11 -4.97 10.18
CA LEU A 82 0.64 -5.04 11.56
C LEU A 82 1.84 -4.68 12.45
N PRO A 83 1.74 -3.70 13.35
CA PRO A 83 2.86 -3.40 14.26
C PRO A 83 3.03 -4.52 15.30
N PRO A 84 4.27 -4.81 15.74
CA PRO A 84 5.54 -4.12 15.45
C PRO A 84 6.30 -4.57 14.19
N GLU A 85 5.72 -5.41 13.35
CA GLU A 85 6.38 -6.01 12.19
C GLU A 85 6.80 -4.92 11.20
N GLN A 86 8.07 -4.93 10.82
CA GLN A 86 8.66 -3.93 9.91
C GLN A 86 8.37 -4.24 8.44
N GLU A 87 8.15 -5.51 8.12
CA GLU A 87 7.80 -5.99 6.78
C GLU A 87 6.29 -6.14 6.66
N ALA A 88 5.80 -6.10 5.42
CA ALA A 88 4.38 -6.34 5.15
C ALA A 88 4.02 -7.77 5.56
N ILE A 89 2.97 -7.91 6.35
CA ILE A 89 2.43 -9.23 6.72
C ILE A 89 1.63 -9.86 5.57
N ASN A 90 1.23 -9.05 4.59
CA ASN A 90 0.47 -9.48 3.43
C ASN A 90 0.58 -8.46 2.30
N THR A 91 0.53 -8.94 1.06
CA THR A 91 0.67 -8.10 -0.12
C THR A 91 -0.19 -8.64 -1.27
N ILE A 92 -0.89 -7.75 -1.95
CA ILE A 92 -1.42 -8.00 -3.30
C ILE A 92 -0.73 -7.08 -4.29
N PHE A 93 -0.26 -7.63 -5.41
CA PHE A 93 0.43 -6.85 -6.44
C PHE A 93 -0.11 -7.19 -7.83
N LEU A 94 -0.62 -6.17 -8.51
CA LEU A 94 -1.16 -6.24 -9.87
C LEU A 94 -0.10 -5.70 -10.83
N HIS A 95 0.57 -6.58 -11.56
CA HIS A 95 1.75 -6.30 -12.39
C HIS A 95 1.41 -5.81 -13.81
N SER A 96 0.13 -5.66 -14.16
CA SER A 96 -0.26 -5.24 -15.52
C SER A 96 -1.62 -4.54 -15.54
N GLU A 97 -1.85 -3.73 -16.56
CA GLU A 97 -3.15 -3.08 -16.79
C GLU A 97 -4.29 -4.10 -16.92
N ARG A 98 -4.04 -5.28 -17.50
CA ARG A 98 -5.03 -6.35 -17.58
C ARG A 98 -5.49 -6.80 -16.19
N GLN A 99 -4.55 -7.14 -15.31
CA GLN A 99 -4.86 -7.55 -13.93
C GLN A 99 -5.56 -6.42 -13.16
N ILE A 100 -5.12 -5.18 -13.33
CA ILE A 100 -5.76 -4.01 -12.72
C ILE A 100 -7.20 -3.86 -13.18
N VAL A 101 -7.47 -4.01 -14.47
CA VAL A 101 -8.83 -3.93 -15.03
C VAL A 101 -9.70 -5.09 -14.54
N ASP A 102 -9.16 -6.30 -14.44
CA ASP A 102 -9.89 -7.47 -13.97
C ASP A 102 -10.31 -7.32 -12.49
N VAL A 103 -9.48 -6.68 -11.66
CA VAL A 103 -9.73 -6.49 -10.22
C VAL A 103 -10.48 -5.19 -9.89
N LEU A 104 -10.03 -4.04 -10.43
CA LEU A 104 -10.55 -2.71 -10.10
C LEU A 104 -11.52 -2.15 -11.16
N GLY A 105 -11.62 -2.80 -12.31
CA GLY A 105 -12.48 -2.38 -13.42
C GLY A 105 -11.83 -1.38 -14.38
N ARG A 106 -12.42 -1.24 -15.57
CA ARG A 106 -11.91 -0.36 -16.66
C ARG A 106 -11.75 1.11 -16.29
N ARG A 107 -12.45 1.58 -15.25
CA ARG A 107 -12.41 2.97 -14.78
C ARG A 107 -11.44 3.19 -13.62
N TRP A 108 -10.55 2.24 -13.33
CA TRP A 108 -9.64 2.32 -12.19
C TRP A 108 -8.85 3.64 -12.14
N LYS A 109 -8.39 4.19 -13.27
CA LYS A 109 -7.65 5.47 -13.30
C LYS A 109 -8.42 6.68 -12.74
N ARG A 110 -9.76 6.58 -12.61
CA ARG A 110 -10.64 7.60 -12.01
C ARG A 110 -11.10 7.25 -10.59
N MET A 111 -10.73 6.06 -10.10
CA MET A 111 -11.07 5.60 -8.75
C MET A 111 -10.22 6.36 -7.72
N SER A 112 -10.81 6.66 -6.56
CA SER A 112 -10.04 7.27 -5.47
C SER A 112 -9.03 6.25 -4.91
N PRO A 113 -7.85 6.67 -4.44
CA PRO A 113 -6.91 5.78 -3.77
C PRO A 113 -7.51 4.99 -2.61
N ALA A 114 -8.36 5.62 -1.79
CA ALA A 114 -9.04 4.94 -0.68
C ALA A 114 -9.95 3.80 -1.18
N THR A 115 -10.75 4.05 -2.23
CA THR A 115 -11.60 3.01 -2.84
C THR A 115 -10.78 1.89 -3.46
N MET A 116 -9.63 2.20 -4.09
CA MET A 116 -8.71 1.18 -4.61
C MET A 116 -8.19 0.30 -3.48
N ALA A 117 -7.62 0.91 -2.43
CA ALA A 117 -7.09 0.20 -1.27
C ALA A 117 -8.16 -0.70 -0.63
N TYR A 118 -9.36 -0.16 -0.39
CA TYR A 118 -10.47 -0.91 0.18
C TYR A 118 -10.89 -2.11 -0.67
N ARG A 119 -10.91 -1.99 -2.01
CA ARG A 119 -11.20 -3.13 -2.88
C ARG A 119 -10.11 -4.18 -2.85
N LEU A 120 -8.85 -3.75 -2.79
CA LEU A 120 -7.70 -4.63 -2.78
C LEU A 120 -7.57 -5.41 -1.45
N THR A 121 -8.13 -4.94 -0.34
CA THR A 121 -8.09 -5.71 0.92
C THR A 121 -8.80 -7.06 0.83
N SER A 122 -9.79 -7.20 -0.05
CA SER A 122 -10.48 -8.47 -0.29
C SER A 122 -9.59 -9.55 -0.92
N TYR A 123 -8.36 -9.20 -1.32
CA TYR A 123 -7.39 -10.08 -1.96
C TYR A 123 -6.14 -10.32 -1.09
N LEU A 124 -6.13 -9.77 0.14
CA LEU A 124 -5.10 -10.08 1.13
C LEU A 124 -5.48 -11.41 1.79
N ILE A 125 -4.57 -12.40 1.74
CA ILE A 125 -4.76 -13.79 2.20
C ILE A 125 -4.47 -13.97 3.69
#